data_AF-A0A950QVX2-F1
#
_entry.id   AF-A0A950QVX2-F1
#
_cell.length_a   1.000
_cell.length_b   1.000
_cell.length_c   1.000
_cell.angle_alpha   90.00
_cell.angle_beta   90.00
_cell.angle_gamma   90.00
#
_symmetry.space_group_name_H-M   'P 1'
#
loop_
_entity.id
_entity.type
_entity.pdbx_description
1 polymer ?
#
loop_
_entity_poly.entity_id
_entity_poly.type
_entity_poly.pdbx_seq_one_letter_code
_entity_poly.pdbx_strand_id
1 'polypeptide(L)'
;MRKQAPLYVLISLAFLLRAASAQPTGVPNMTMAPKAGPVALFPESALRPGMKGVAWTVFQGSRPEPVPVEIIGVWKNMWGPQQDIIVAKLTGKAERTNVAAGMSGSPVYIDGKLVGAIALRLSVFSPDAICGITPIGLMLEVSDYDTTRPADRRTPDRIQQAAASTPIPGDLLARVMAAAPSAVLAETASMTPIATLISMSGFSDEAVKEFAPIFTQLGLTVSQGGAGGALNSAIPAKDWRTALQPGESVAAVLVSGDMSMTGGGTITYNDGKRVLAFGHPMFNLGPVNMPLAKEEIITTLASSYQPTKMGNASEIVGAVVQDRHSAIAGELGRTAQMIPVTMHVKSFDRANTVRKARDFHFNVFVDQKWTPYLMMATLFNSISNLNDFSEEATYRLRGELQVEGQHRIQLTTMQAPAETQIPTPMLLAGWWGDKFNRLFVNSNKLPKLDAVDVSIDLLPERRIAQIESAFIPDNKVTPGTEVPVKVFLRPYRGDRMERTLTVKIPAGLGRGEHQILFSDAETLSRFQN
;
A
#
# COMPACT_ATOMS: atom_id res chain seq x y z
N MET A 1 58.85 63.63 18.15
CA MET A 1 59.62 62.72 17.28
C MET A 1 59.53 61.30 17.85
N ARG A 2 58.55 60.50 17.38
CA ARG A 2 58.35 59.10 17.79
C ARG A 2 59.19 58.21 16.88
N LYS A 3 60.09 57.41 17.47
CA LYS A 3 60.95 56.44 16.78
C LYS A 3 60.14 55.23 16.32
N GLN A 4 60.30 54.88 15.05
CA GLN A 4 59.78 53.67 14.41
C GLN A 4 60.56 52.44 14.90
N ALA A 5 59.85 51.35 15.20
CA ALA A 5 60.40 50.01 15.40
C ALA A 5 60.05 49.13 14.19
N PRO A 6 60.92 48.19 13.77
CA PRO A 6 60.70 47.41 12.56
C PRO A 6 59.81 46.18 12.80
N LEU A 7 59.12 45.84 11.72
CA LEU A 7 58.16 44.75 11.51
C LEU A 7 58.88 43.39 11.44
N TYR A 8 58.56 42.46 12.35
CA TYR A 8 58.92 41.05 12.20
C TYR A 8 57.83 40.32 11.40
N VAL A 9 58.20 39.83 10.22
CA VAL A 9 57.37 38.94 9.40
C VAL A 9 57.63 37.51 9.87
N LEU A 10 56.65 36.90 10.54
CA LEU A 10 56.61 35.47 10.83
C LEU A 10 55.89 34.76 9.67
N ILE A 11 56.67 34.06 8.83
CA ILE A 11 56.14 33.16 7.80
C ILE A 11 55.73 31.86 8.50
N SER A 12 54.43 31.65 8.69
CA SER A 12 53.87 30.37 9.12
C SER A 12 53.76 29.43 7.91
N LEU A 13 54.65 28.44 7.85
CA LEU A 13 54.61 27.38 6.84
C LEU A 13 53.49 26.38 7.20
N ALA A 14 52.28 26.58 6.65
CA ALA A 14 51.19 25.63 6.79
C ALA A 14 51.42 24.45 5.83
N PHE A 15 51.83 23.30 6.36
CA PHE A 15 51.78 22.02 5.66
C PHE A 15 50.31 21.65 5.41
N LEU A 16 49.83 21.82 4.17
CA LEU A 16 48.62 21.17 3.70
C LEU A 16 48.88 19.66 3.61
N LEU A 17 48.54 18.90 4.65
CA LEU A 17 48.25 17.49 4.49
C LEU A 17 46.98 17.36 3.65
N ARG A 18 47.16 17.11 2.36
CA ARG A 18 46.12 16.55 1.50
C ARG A 18 45.82 15.15 2.06
N ALA A 19 44.73 15.02 2.82
CA ALA A 19 44.15 13.72 3.11
C ALA A 19 43.73 13.12 1.76
N ALA A 20 44.56 12.23 1.22
CA ALA A 20 44.16 11.36 0.12
C ALA A 20 43.03 10.49 0.65
N SER A 21 41.79 10.80 0.25
CA SER A 21 40.69 9.86 0.40
C SER A 21 41.08 8.59 -0.35
N ALA A 22 41.23 7.49 0.39
CA ALA A 22 41.41 6.18 -0.22
C ALA A 22 40.22 5.93 -1.15
N GLN A 23 40.48 5.88 -2.46
CA GLN A 23 39.49 5.41 -3.42
C GLN A 23 39.13 3.98 -3.02
N PRO A 24 37.83 3.62 -2.94
CA PRO A 24 37.46 2.23 -2.78
C PRO A 24 38.08 1.47 -3.94
N THR A 25 38.73 0.35 -3.66
CA THR A 25 39.33 -0.56 -4.64
C THR A 25 38.30 -0.87 -5.72
N GLY A 26 38.35 -0.09 -6.81
CA GLY A 26 37.28 -0.05 -7.79
C GLY A 26 37.32 -1.33 -8.62
N VAL A 27 36.17 -1.97 -8.77
CA VAL A 27 35.98 -2.93 -9.84
C VAL A 27 36.27 -2.20 -11.16
N PRO A 28 37.16 -2.71 -12.03
CA PRO A 28 37.50 -2.05 -13.28
C PRO A 28 36.22 -1.75 -14.09
N ASN A 29 36.19 -0.60 -14.77
CA ASN A 29 35.14 -0.19 -15.73
C ASN A 29 33.75 0.21 -15.17
N MET A 30 33.58 0.47 -13.87
CA MET A 30 32.31 1.01 -13.33
C MET A 30 32.49 2.17 -12.34
N THR A 31 33.11 3.25 -12.79
CA THR A 31 33.34 4.46 -11.99
C THR A 31 32.17 5.46 -12.05
N MET A 32 31.20 5.26 -12.94
CA MET A 32 30.04 6.15 -13.12
C MET A 32 28.72 5.38 -13.00
N ALA A 33 27.70 6.05 -12.46
CA ALA A 33 26.37 5.49 -12.36
C ALA A 33 25.81 5.16 -13.76
N PRO A 34 25.13 4.01 -13.91
CA PRO A 34 24.51 3.62 -15.17
C PRO A 34 23.44 4.62 -15.59
N LYS A 35 23.21 4.72 -16.90
CA LYS A 35 22.19 5.59 -17.49
C LYS A 35 21.22 4.78 -18.35
N ALA A 36 20.06 5.36 -18.58
CA ALA A 36 19.05 4.82 -19.48
C ALA A 36 19.61 4.65 -20.90
N GLY A 37 19.19 3.59 -21.56
CA GLY A 37 19.59 3.24 -22.92
C GLY A 37 20.00 1.76 -23.05
N PRO A 38 20.47 1.36 -24.24
CA PRO A 38 20.91 -0.01 -24.49
C PRO A 38 22.04 -0.43 -23.55
N VAL A 39 21.96 -1.64 -23.01
CA VAL A 39 22.97 -2.21 -22.12
C VAL A 39 23.34 -3.61 -22.57
N ALA A 40 24.63 -3.93 -22.50
CA ALA A 40 25.10 -5.29 -22.76
C ALA A 40 24.74 -6.19 -21.57
N LEU A 41 24.26 -7.40 -21.85
CA LEU A 41 23.91 -8.38 -20.82
C LEU A 41 25.09 -9.30 -20.52
N PHE A 42 25.26 -9.66 -19.26
CA PHE A 42 26.24 -10.65 -18.85
C PHE A 42 25.64 -12.05 -19.01
N PRO A 43 26.30 -12.99 -19.73
CA PRO A 43 25.76 -14.32 -19.94
C PRO A 43 25.77 -15.13 -18.63
N GLU A 44 24.60 -15.59 -18.18
CA GLU A 44 24.44 -16.33 -16.93
C GLU A 44 25.31 -17.59 -16.87
N SER A 45 25.51 -18.26 -18.01
CA SER A 45 26.37 -19.45 -18.13
C SER A 45 27.87 -19.17 -17.87
N ALA A 46 28.29 -17.90 -17.92
CA ALA A 46 29.65 -17.49 -17.64
C ALA A 46 29.88 -17.15 -16.15
N LEU A 47 28.82 -17.07 -15.32
CA LEU A 47 28.96 -16.73 -13.90
C LEU A 47 29.77 -17.79 -13.16
N ARG A 48 30.75 -17.34 -12.36
CA ARG A 48 31.57 -18.18 -11.49
C ARG A 48 31.71 -17.58 -10.09
N PRO A 49 31.80 -18.42 -9.05
CA PRO A 49 32.17 -17.97 -7.70
C PRO A 49 33.44 -17.12 -7.70
N GLY A 50 33.49 -16.10 -6.85
CA GLY A 50 34.60 -15.15 -6.71
C GLY A 50 34.61 -14.00 -7.72
N MET A 51 33.75 -14.03 -8.74
CA MET A 51 33.60 -12.89 -9.66
C MET A 51 33.20 -11.63 -8.90
N LYS A 52 33.82 -10.50 -9.27
CA LYS A 52 33.58 -9.19 -8.64
C LYS A 52 32.72 -8.33 -9.56
N GLY A 53 31.77 -7.61 -8.98
CA GLY A 53 30.85 -6.72 -9.67
C GLY A 53 30.48 -5.50 -8.84
N VAL A 54 29.59 -4.68 -9.38
CA VAL A 54 29.08 -3.47 -8.71
C VAL A 54 27.57 -3.45 -8.81
N ALA A 55 26.89 -3.28 -7.67
CA ALA A 55 25.49 -2.91 -7.60
C ALA A 55 25.34 -1.40 -7.48
N TRP A 56 24.27 -0.83 -8.04
CA TRP A 56 23.99 0.60 -7.91
C TRP A 56 22.72 0.83 -7.11
N THR A 57 22.80 1.64 -6.06
CA THR A 57 21.64 1.91 -5.20
C THR A 57 21.76 3.26 -4.52
N VAL A 58 20.63 3.90 -4.20
CA VAL A 58 20.61 5.14 -3.41
C VAL A 58 20.58 4.82 -1.91
N PHE A 59 21.52 5.35 -1.13
CA PHE A 59 21.45 5.32 0.35
C PHE A 59 20.89 6.63 0.95
N GLN A 60 21.04 7.74 0.23
CA GLN A 60 20.55 9.06 0.63
C GLN A 60 20.46 9.99 -0.60
N GLY A 61 19.47 10.88 -0.61
CA GLY A 61 19.14 11.75 -1.73
C GLY A 61 18.53 10.96 -2.89
N SER A 62 18.95 11.26 -4.10
CA SER A 62 18.46 10.63 -5.33
C SER A 62 19.56 9.98 -6.19
N ARG A 63 20.84 10.16 -5.82
CA ARG A 63 21.96 9.73 -6.64
C ARG A 63 22.38 8.29 -6.31
N PRO A 64 22.43 7.37 -7.30
CA PRO A 64 22.91 6.02 -7.05
C PRO A 64 24.40 6.01 -6.69
N GLU A 65 24.76 5.18 -5.73
CA GLU A 65 26.13 4.94 -5.28
C GLU A 65 26.56 3.50 -5.58
N PRO A 66 27.84 3.26 -5.90
CA PRO A 66 28.33 1.93 -6.16
C PRO A 66 28.49 1.13 -4.86
N VAL A 67 28.03 -0.12 -4.90
CA VAL A 67 28.17 -1.12 -3.83
C VAL A 67 28.93 -2.30 -4.41
N PRO A 68 30.15 -2.62 -3.94
CA PRO A 68 30.88 -3.76 -4.45
C PRO A 68 30.15 -5.07 -4.13
N VAL A 69 30.22 -6.00 -5.08
CA VAL A 69 29.55 -7.30 -5.04
C VAL A 69 30.55 -8.40 -5.32
N GLU A 70 30.48 -9.49 -4.56
CA GLU A 70 31.19 -10.74 -4.85
C GLU A 70 30.21 -11.88 -5.07
N ILE A 71 30.28 -12.52 -6.22
CA ILE A 71 29.44 -13.68 -6.55
C ILE A 71 29.88 -14.87 -5.72
N ILE A 72 28.97 -15.44 -4.94
CA ILE A 72 29.17 -16.66 -4.17
C ILE A 72 28.88 -17.88 -5.05
N GLY A 73 27.82 -17.83 -5.85
CA GLY A 73 27.44 -18.92 -6.74
C GLY A 73 26.07 -18.73 -7.37
N VAL A 74 25.58 -19.76 -8.06
CA VAL A 74 24.24 -19.77 -8.66
C VAL A 74 23.41 -20.88 -7.99
N TRP A 75 22.34 -20.49 -7.32
CA TRP A 75 21.41 -21.41 -6.67
C TRP A 75 20.35 -21.84 -7.67
N LYS A 76 20.55 -23.06 -8.21
CA LYS A 76 19.73 -23.61 -9.28
C LYS A 76 18.30 -23.90 -8.84
N ASN A 77 17.32 -23.51 -9.67
CA ASN A 77 15.88 -23.73 -9.46
C ASN A 77 15.33 -23.24 -8.12
N MET A 78 16.01 -22.32 -7.44
CA MET A 78 15.59 -21.89 -6.11
C MET A 78 14.32 -21.05 -6.16
N TRP A 79 14.12 -20.28 -7.23
CA TRP A 79 12.95 -19.42 -7.40
C TRP A 79 11.77 -20.10 -8.13
N GLY A 80 11.96 -21.37 -8.50
CA GLY A 80 11.03 -22.17 -9.29
C GLY A 80 11.76 -23.02 -10.34
N PRO A 81 11.06 -23.94 -11.02
CA PRO A 81 11.64 -24.71 -12.13
C PRO A 81 12.25 -23.79 -13.19
N GLN A 82 13.52 -24.02 -13.54
CA GLN A 82 14.30 -23.22 -14.48
C GLN A 82 14.51 -21.75 -14.06
N GLN A 83 14.28 -21.41 -12.79
CA GLN A 83 14.47 -20.08 -12.26
C GLN A 83 15.58 -20.09 -11.22
N ASP A 84 16.79 -19.82 -11.72
CA ASP A 84 18.00 -19.73 -10.92
C ASP A 84 18.09 -18.38 -10.22
N ILE A 85 18.74 -18.35 -9.06
CA ILE A 85 19.11 -17.10 -8.38
C ILE A 85 20.60 -17.04 -8.18
N ILE A 86 21.17 -15.87 -8.44
CA ILE A 86 22.61 -15.63 -8.25
C ILE A 86 22.80 -15.19 -6.81
N VAL A 87 23.62 -15.89 -6.05
CA VAL A 87 23.91 -15.60 -4.64
C VAL A 87 25.17 -14.76 -4.58
N ALA A 88 25.13 -13.63 -3.88
CA ALA A 88 26.26 -12.72 -3.78
C ALA A 88 26.36 -12.07 -2.40
N LYS A 89 27.59 -11.68 -2.03
CA LYS A 89 27.90 -10.88 -0.84
C LYS A 89 28.08 -9.42 -1.23
N LEU A 90 27.38 -8.52 -0.56
CA LEU A 90 27.56 -7.08 -0.68
C LEU A 90 28.61 -6.60 0.33
N THR A 91 29.46 -5.66 -0.08
CA THR A 91 30.46 -5.05 0.81
C THR A 91 30.39 -3.52 0.80
N GLY A 92 31.35 -2.83 1.43
CA GLY A 92 31.36 -1.38 1.54
C GLY A 92 30.24 -0.88 2.45
N LYS A 93 29.46 0.13 2.01
CA LYS A 93 28.35 0.67 2.82
C LYS A 93 27.32 -0.40 3.23
N ALA A 94 27.12 -1.40 2.37
CA ALA A 94 26.20 -2.50 2.62
C ALA A 94 26.62 -3.44 3.76
N GLU A 95 27.90 -3.44 4.19
CA GLU A 95 28.33 -4.21 5.36
C GLU A 95 27.64 -3.73 6.64
N ARG A 96 27.37 -2.42 6.71
CA ARG A 96 26.68 -1.81 7.85
C ARG A 96 25.16 -1.80 7.68
N THR A 97 24.68 -1.46 6.48
CA THR A 97 23.24 -1.33 6.24
C THR A 97 22.57 -2.67 5.96
N ASN A 98 23.33 -3.71 5.66
CA ASN A 98 22.84 -4.99 5.15
C ASN A 98 21.96 -4.80 3.88
N VAL A 99 21.22 -5.83 3.48
CA VAL A 99 20.29 -5.81 2.34
C VAL A 99 18.97 -5.16 2.77
N ALA A 100 18.89 -3.83 2.62
CA ALA A 100 17.77 -3.03 3.09
C ALA A 100 16.51 -3.14 2.22
N ALA A 101 15.32 -3.08 2.85
CA ALA A 101 14.07 -2.81 2.16
C ALA A 101 14.18 -1.51 1.34
N GLY A 102 13.76 -1.55 0.08
CA GLY A 102 14.00 -0.48 -0.89
C GLY A 102 15.29 -0.61 -1.71
N MET A 103 16.17 -1.59 -1.42
CA MET A 103 17.27 -1.99 -2.33
C MET A 103 16.82 -2.97 -3.42
N SER A 104 15.63 -3.55 -3.29
CA SER A 104 15.05 -4.43 -4.30
C SER A 104 15.03 -3.75 -5.67
N GLY A 105 15.62 -4.39 -6.66
CA GLY A 105 15.80 -3.84 -8.00
C GLY A 105 17.16 -3.19 -8.26
N SER A 106 18.06 -3.07 -7.27
CA SER A 106 19.39 -2.47 -7.48
C SER A 106 20.16 -3.26 -8.54
N PRO A 107 20.54 -2.65 -9.68
CA PRO A 107 21.13 -3.39 -10.79
C PRO A 107 22.57 -3.75 -10.50
N VAL A 108 22.92 -5.00 -10.78
CA VAL A 108 24.24 -5.58 -10.58
C VAL A 108 24.91 -5.77 -11.92
N TYR A 109 26.18 -5.37 -11.99
CA TYR A 109 26.98 -5.43 -13.21
C TYR A 109 28.32 -6.10 -12.95
N ILE A 110 28.81 -6.82 -13.96
CA ILE A 110 30.17 -7.37 -14.03
C ILE A 110 30.76 -6.92 -15.36
N ASP A 111 31.95 -6.33 -15.34
CA ASP A 111 32.64 -5.78 -16.51
C ASP A 111 31.75 -4.83 -17.35
N GLY A 112 30.93 -4.03 -16.69
CA GLY A 112 29.99 -3.09 -17.32
C GLY A 112 28.77 -3.73 -17.99
N LYS A 113 28.59 -5.04 -17.87
CA LYS A 113 27.42 -5.77 -18.39
C LYS A 113 26.42 -6.07 -17.29
N LEU A 114 25.13 -5.87 -17.58
CA LEU A 114 24.05 -6.07 -16.62
C LEU A 114 23.83 -7.58 -16.37
N VAL A 115 23.90 -7.98 -15.11
CA VAL A 115 23.71 -9.36 -14.65
C VAL A 115 22.29 -9.59 -14.19
N GLY A 116 21.71 -8.65 -13.45
CA GLY A 116 20.42 -8.80 -12.80
C GLY A 116 20.17 -7.75 -11.74
N ALA A 117 19.21 -8.01 -10.85
CA ALA A 117 18.84 -7.11 -9.76
C ALA A 117 18.93 -7.78 -8.39
N ILE A 118 19.45 -7.06 -7.39
CA ILE A 118 19.29 -7.46 -5.99
C ILE A 118 17.81 -7.53 -5.68
N ALA A 119 17.31 -8.68 -5.23
CA ALA A 119 15.89 -8.91 -5.01
C ALA A 119 15.59 -9.62 -3.69
N LEU A 120 16.52 -10.45 -3.23
CA LEU A 120 16.31 -11.35 -2.09
C LEU A 120 17.36 -11.11 -1.00
N ARG A 121 17.01 -11.47 0.23
CA ARG A 121 17.94 -11.49 1.37
C ARG A 121 18.00 -12.88 2.00
N LEU A 122 19.19 -13.26 2.48
CA LEU A 122 19.41 -14.53 3.17
C LEU A 122 19.25 -14.36 4.68
N SER A 123 18.19 -14.93 5.24
CA SER A 123 17.86 -14.89 6.68
C SER A 123 17.71 -13.47 7.27
N VAL A 124 17.06 -13.38 8.43
CA VAL A 124 16.79 -12.12 9.14
C VAL A 124 17.89 -11.80 10.17
N PHE A 125 18.88 -12.68 10.35
CA PHE A 125 19.94 -12.52 11.36
C PHE A 125 21.35 -12.81 10.84
N SER A 126 21.55 -12.91 9.52
CA SER A 126 22.89 -13.09 8.96
C SER A 126 23.75 -11.85 9.21
N PRO A 127 24.94 -11.98 9.85
CA PRO A 127 25.86 -10.85 10.01
C PRO A 127 26.46 -10.40 8.67
N ASP A 128 26.48 -11.28 7.67
CA ASP A 128 26.92 -10.98 6.33
C ASP A 128 25.76 -10.45 5.47
N ALA A 129 26.03 -9.41 4.68
CA ALA A 129 25.09 -8.83 3.71
C ALA A 129 24.96 -9.71 2.45
N ILE A 130 24.39 -10.90 2.62
CA ILE A 130 24.16 -11.87 1.53
C ILE A 130 22.81 -11.59 0.88
N CYS A 131 22.83 -11.44 -0.45
CA CYS A 131 21.65 -11.21 -1.26
C CYS A 131 21.46 -12.28 -2.34
N GLY A 132 20.21 -12.43 -2.77
CA GLY A 132 19.87 -13.11 -4.02
C GLY A 132 19.62 -12.06 -5.10
N ILE A 133 20.23 -12.28 -6.26
CA ILE A 133 20.10 -11.46 -7.45
C ILE A 133 19.24 -12.24 -8.44
N THR A 134 18.13 -11.64 -8.85
CA THR A 134 17.28 -12.16 -9.93
C THR A 134 17.97 -11.88 -11.26
N PRO A 135 18.30 -12.90 -12.07
CA PRO A 135 18.95 -12.71 -13.35
C PRO A 135 18.15 -11.81 -14.29
N ILE A 136 18.85 -10.99 -15.07
CA ILE A 136 18.21 -10.02 -15.97
C ILE A 136 17.34 -10.70 -17.05
N GLY A 137 17.68 -11.92 -17.47
CA GLY A 137 16.88 -12.70 -18.42
C GLY A 137 15.44 -12.90 -17.93
N LEU A 138 15.29 -13.39 -16.69
CA LEU A 138 13.98 -13.60 -16.06
C LEU A 138 13.19 -12.28 -15.89
N MET A 139 13.88 -11.17 -15.69
CA MET A 139 13.23 -9.86 -15.55
C MET A 139 12.77 -9.31 -16.91
N LEU A 140 13.53 -9.52 -17.98
CA LEU A 140 13.17 -9.06 -19.32
C LEU A 140 11.94 -9.77 -19.86
N GLU A 141 11.76 -11.07 -19.56
CA GLU A 141 10.55 -11.82 -19.88
C GLU A 141 9.27 -11.14 -19.36
N VAL A 142 9.36 -10.41 -18.23
CA VAL A 142 8.22 -9.69 -17.66
C VAL A 142 7.67 -8.63 -18.61
N SER A 143 8.56 -7.99 -19.38
CA SER A 143 8.18 -6.94 -20.34
C SER A 143 7.47 -7.48 -21.58
N ASP A 144 7.59 -8.77 -21.85
CA ASP A 144 7.03 -9.42 -23.05
C ASP A 144 5.61 -9.96 -22.81
N TYR A 145 5.14 -10.00 -21.56
CA TYR A 145 3.79 -10.44 -21.24
C TYR A 145 2.71 -9.47 -21.73
N ASP A 146 1.58 -10.04 -22.15
CA ASP A 146 0.39 -9.30 -22.52
C ASP A 146 -0.09 -8.41 -21.36
N THR A 147 -0.38 -7.15 -21.69
CA THR A 147 -0.86 -6.11 -20.78
C THR A 147 -2.39 -6.03 -20.73
N THR A 148 -3.09 -6.84 -21.53
CA THR A 148 -4.55 -6.94 -21.44
C THR A 148 -4.97 -7.40 -20.04
N ARG A 149 -5.99 -6.74 -19.49
CA ARG A 149 -6.59 -7.10 -18.20
C ARG A 149 -7.83 -7.94 -18.51
N PRO A 150 -7.86 -9.26 -18.21
CA PRO A 150 -9.04 -10.08 -18.42
C PRO A 150 -10.23 -9.46 -17.66
N ALA A 151 -11.38 -9.32 -18.31
CA ALA A 151 -12.58 -8.77 -17.67
C ALA A 151 -13.07 -9.66 -16.51
N ASP A 152 -12.86 -10.98 -16.61
CA ASP A 152 -13.33 -11.99 -15.66
C ASP A 152 -12.29 -12.38 -14.61
N ARG A 153 -11.35 -11.48 -14.31
CA ARG A 153 -10.38 -11.74 -13.24
C ARG A 153 -11.15 -11.89 -11.93
N ARG A 154 -11.19 -13.11 -11.39
CA ARG A 154 -11.69 -13.38 -10.05
C ARG A 154 -10.52 -13.33 -9.09
N THR A 155 -10.50 -12.33 -8.21
CA THR A 155 -9.80 -12.46 -6.94
C THR A 155 -10.55 -13.49 -6.09
N PRO A 156 -9.89 -14.48 -5.46
CA PRO A 156 -10.55 -15.34 -4.49
C PRO A 156 -11.31 -14.47 -3.47
N ASP A 157 -12.61 -14.75 -3.27
CA ASP A 157 -13.62 -13.87 -2.67
C ASP A 157 -13.34 -13.37 -1.23
N ARG A 158 -12.22 -13.75 -0.62
CA ARG A 158 -11.86 -13.35 0.73
C ARG A 158 -10.34 -13.24 0.84
N ILE A 159 -9.86 -12.10 1.34
CA ILE A 159 -8.87 -12.23 2.42
C ILE A 159 -9.66 -12.93 3.50
N GLN A 160 -9.45 -14.23 3.62
CA GLN A 160 -9.96 -14.97 4.75
C GLN A 160 -9.33 -14.27 5.95
N GLN A 161 -10.07 -13.38 6.60
CA GLN A 161 -9.95 -13.29 8.04
C GLN A 161 -9.93 -14.75 8.45
N ALA A 162 -8.83 -15.16 9.07
CA ALA A 162 -8.74 -16.43 9.75
C ALA A 162 -9.73 -16.41 10.92
N ALA A 163 -11.03 -16.34 10.60
CA ALA A 163 -12.10 -16.80 11.44
C ALA A 163 -12.05 -18.32 11.30
N ALA A 164 -11.38 -18.92 12.28
CA ALA A 164 -11.66 -20.25 12.81
C ALA A 164 -11.88 -21.38 11.78
N SER A 165 -10.85 -22.23 11.67
CA SER A 165 -10.98 -23.69 11.61
C SER A 165 -12.15 -24.25 10.77
N THR A 166 -11.87 -24.61 9.52
CA THR A 166 -12.49 -25.82 8.97
C THR A 166 -12.12 -26.98 9.90
N PRO A 167 -13.07 -27.78 10.44
CA PRO A 167 -12.72 -28.90 11.28
C PRO A 167 -12.00 -29.92 10.42
N ILE A 168 -10.67 -29.94 10.53
CA ILE A 168 -9.86 -31.06 10.05
C ILE A 168 -10.31 -32.27 10.89
N PRO A 169 -10.70 -33.40 10.27
CA PRO A 169 -10.98 -34.63 11.00
C PRO A 169 -9.84 -34.90 12.01
N GLY A 170 -10.19 -35.13 13.28
CA GLY A 170 -9.22 -35.11 14.38
C GLY A 170 -8.09 -36.13 14.25
N ASP A 171 -8.31 -37.19 13.49
CA ASP A 171 -7.36 -38.22 13.10
C ASP A 171 -6.32 -37.72 12.07
N LEU A 172 -6.73 -36.85 11.16
CA LEU A 172 -5.85 -36.20 10.17
C LEU A 172 -5.02 -35.10 10.84
N LEU A 173 -5.61 -34.32 11.75
CA LEU A 173 -4.89 -33.34 12.57
C LEU A 173 -3.88 -34.04 13.50
N ALA A 174 -4.26 -35.16 14.13
CA ALA A 174 -3.35 -35.92 14.99
C ALA A 174 -2.18 -36.53 14.22
N ARG A 175 -2.39 -37.02 12.98
CA ARG A 175 -1.29 -37.52 12.13
C ARG A 175 -0.38 -36.40 11.63
N VAL A 176 -0.94 -35.25 11.29
CA VAL A 176 -0.16 -34.06 10.88
C VAL A 176 0.63 -33.51 12.06
N MET A 177 0.05 -33.46 13.26
CA MET A 177 0.70 -32.99 14.48
C MET A 177 1.72 -34.00 15.04
N ALA A 178 1.50 -35.31 14.88
CA ALA A 178 2.46 -36.34 15.26
C ALA A 178 3.64 -36.46 14.28
N ALA A 179 3.47 -35.98 13.04
CA ALA A 179 4.52 -35.91 12.02
C ALA A 179 5.15 -34.51 11.89
N ALA A 180 4.58 -33.48 12.52
CA ALA A 180 5.13 -32.14 12.53
C ALA A 180 6.09 -31.99 13.72
N PRO A 181 7.41 -31.85 13.50
CA PRO A 181 8.25 -31.31 14.54
C PRO A 181 7.70 -29.93 14.92
N SER A 182 7.55 -29.69 16.22
CA SER A 182 7.10 -28.44 16.84
C SER A 182 7.50 -27.22 16.01
N ALA A 183 6.52 -26.49 15.47
CA ALA A 183 6.71 -25.31 14.61
C ALA A 183 7.15 -24.06 15.40
N VAL A 184 8.16 -24.24 16.25
CA VAL A 184 8.90 -23.17 16.92
C VAL A 184 10.37 -23.48 16.66
N LEU A 185 11.00 -22.66 15.80
CA LEU A 185 12.43 -22.68 15.46
C LEU A 185 12.94 -23.85 14.61
N ALA A 186 12.39 -24.01 13.41
CA ALA A 186 13.19 -24.50 12.29
C ALA A 186 13.48 -23.31 11.36
N GLU A 187 14.40 -22.43 11.76
CA GLU A 187 15.04 -21.48 10.84
C GLU A 187 15.86 -22.28 9.83
N THR A 188 15.18 -22.83 8.83
CA THR A 188 15.87 -23.23 7.60
C THR A 188 16.34 -21.94 6.94
N ALA A 189 17.66 -21.81 6.76
CA ALA A 189 18.25 -20.70 6.04
C ALA A 189 17.61 -20.64 4.64
N SER A 190 16.76 -19.65 4.41
CA SER A 190 16.01 -19.47 3.17
C SER A 190 16.28 -18.08 2.61
N MET A 191 16.34 -18.02 1.28
CA MET A 191 16.30 -16.76 0.55
C MET A 191 14.85 -16.32 0.45
N THR A 192 14.57 -15.10 0.90
CA THR A 192 13.22 -14.51 0.84
C THR A 192 13.27 -13.19 0.09
N PRO A 193 12.18 -12.77 -0.59
CA PRO A 193 12.11 -11.44 -1.15
C PRO A 193 12.48 -10.39 -0.11
N ILE A 194 13.21 -9.38 -0.54
CA ILE A 194 13.36 -8.16 0.27
C ILE A 194 11.95 -7.59 0.45
N ALA A 195 11.54 -7.38 1.69
CA ALA A 195 10.20 -6.87 1.97
C ALA A 195 10.00 -5.54 1.24
N THR A 196 8.94 -5.43 0.43
CA THR A 196 8.54 -4.15 -0.15
C THR A 196 8.09 -3.25 0.99
N LEU A 197 8.72 -2.09 1.11
CA LEU A 197 8.35 -1.09 2.10
C LEU A 197 7.15 -0.30 1.61
N ILE A 198 6.04 -0.38 2.35
CA ILE A 198 4.91 0.52 2.20
C ILE A 198 5.13 1.74 3.10
N SER A 199 5.49 2.85 2.46
CA SER A 199 5.62 4.15 3.09
C SER A 199 4.25 4.82 3.17
N MET A 200 3.78 5.11 4.38
CA MET A 200 2.51 5.82 4.63
C MET A 200 2.80 7.23 5.12
N SER A 201 2.28 8.24 4.42
CA SER A 201 2.41 9.64 4.82
C SER A 201 1.07 10.37 4.82
N GLY A 202 0.93 11.37 5.70
CA GLY A 202 -0.37 11.96 6.03
C GLY A 202 -1.28 11.02 6.83
N PHE A 203 -0.77 9.86 7.26
CA PHE A 203 -1.49 8.91 8.12
C PHE A 203 -1.21 9.16 9.60
N SER A 204 -2.24 9.06 10.46
CA SER A 204 -2.09 9.12 11.90
C SER A 204 -1.41 7.86 12.46
N ASP A 205 -0.79 7.97 13.63
CA ASP A 205 -0.18 6.83 14.34
C ASP A 205 -1.18 5.69 14.57
N GLU A 206 -2.43 6.04 14.88
CA GLU A 206 -3.50 5.07 15.08
C GLU A 206 -3.86 4.36 13.78
N ALA A 207 -3.97 5.09 12.66
CA ALA A 207 -4.21 4.48 11.35
C ALA A 207 -3.06 3.56 10.94
N VAL A 208 -1.80 3.95 11.18
CA VAL A 208 -0.66 3.08 10.86
C VAL A 208 -0.69 1.81 11.72
N LYS A 209 -0.93 1.91 13.03
CA LYS A 209 -1.01 0.74 13.92
C LYS A 209 -2.11 -0.24 13.51
N GLU A 210 -3.25 0.29 13.09
CA GLU A 210 -4.42 -0.51 12.74
C GLU A 210 -4.26 -1.22 11.39
N PHE A 211 -3.66 -0.56 10.39
CA PHE A 211 -3.55 -1.09 9.04
C PHE A 211 -2.22 -1.80 8.75
N ALA A 212 -1.14 -1.53 9.50
CA ALA A 212 0.15 -2.19 9.29
C ALA A 212 0.11 -3.74 9.37
N PRO A 213 -0.65 -4.37 10.29
CA PRO A 213 -0.75 -5.82 10.36
C PRO A 213 -1.26 -6.46 9.07
N ILE A 214 -2.17 -5.80 8.33
CA ILE A 214 -2.73 -6.31 7.07
C ILE A 214 -1.63 -6.42 6.01
N PHE A 215 -0.81 -5.38 5.86
CA PHE A 215 0.31 -5.39 4.93
C PHE A 215 1.40 -6.40 5.36
N THR A 216 1.63 -6.53 6.67
CA THR A 216 2.62 -7.46 7.24
C THR A 216 2.25 -8.91 6.96
N GLN A 217 0.96 -9.27 7.08
CA GLN A 217 0.45 -10.60 6.72
C GLN A 217 0.65 -10.93 5.24
N LEU A 218 0.79 -9.92 4.38
CA LEU A 218 1.05 -10.06 2.95
C LEU A 218 2.54 -10.01 2.60
N GLY A 219 3.43 -10.06 3.60
CA GLY A 219 4.89 -10.06 3.42
C GLY A 219 5.50 -8.68 3.16
N LEU A 220 4.75 -7.61 3.41
CA LEU A 220 5.18 -6.23 3.22
C LEU A 220 5.55 -5.63 4.57
N THR A 221 6.50 -4.70 4.60
CA THR A 221 6.77 -3.91 5.81
C THR A 221 6.11 -2.56 5.69
N VAL A 222 5.59 -2.03 6.81
CA VAL A 222 5.01 -0.70 6.85
C VAL A 222 5.93 0.21 7.65
N SER A 223 6.24 1.37 7.10
CA SER A 223 6.85 2.46 7.85
C SER A 223 6.02 3.73 7.70
N GLN A 224 6.05 4.57 8.73
CA GLN A 224 5.71 5.97 8.50
C GLN A 224 6.77 6.59 7.60
N GLY A 225 6.31 7.09 6.46
CA GLY A 225 7.13 7.83 5.50
C GLY A 225 6.77 9.31 5.48
N GLY A 226 7.62 10.13 4.88
CA GLY A 226 7.23 11.47 4.48
C GLY A 226 6.57 11.47 3.09
N ALA A 227 5.70 12.43 2.83
CA ALA A 227 5.22 12.73 1.50
C ALA A 227 6.06 13.89 0.97
N GLY A 228 6.68 13.73 -0.20
CA GLY A 228 7.08 14.90 -0.96
C GLY A 228 5.82 15.64 -1.39
N GLY A 229 5.74 16.94 -1.15
CA GLY A 229 4.56 17.77 -1.50
C GLY A 229 4.23 17.84 -3.00
N ALA A 230 4.85 17.00 -3.84
CA ALA A 230 4.69 16.91 -5.29
C ALA A 230 3.83 15.72 -5.75
N LEU A 231 3.50 14.76 -4.87
CA LEU A 231 2.69 13.58 -5.21
C LEU A 231 1.18 13.90 -5.18
N ASN A 232 0.74 14.93 -5.89
CA ASN A 232 -0.64 15.44 -5.86
C ASN A 232 -1.42 15.20 -7.16
N SER A 233 -0.79 14.61 -8.17
CA SER A 233 -1.41 14.37 -9.49
C SER A 233 -1.06 13.00 -10.01
N ALA A 234 -2.04 12.34 -10.63
CA ALA A 234 -1.85 11.08 -11.35
C ALA A 234 -1.12 11.25 -12.71
N ILE A 235 -0.89 12.49 -13.14
CA ILE A 235 -0.35 12.81 -14.47
C ILE A 235 1.19 12.78 -14.42
N PRO A 236 1.85 12.11 -15.39
CA PRO A 236 3.31 12.12 -15.49
C PRO A 236 3.91 13.52 -15.68
N ALA A 237 5.01 13.79 -14.97
CA ALA A 237 5.81 15.01 -15.07
C ALA A 237 6.38 15.19 -16.48
N LYS A 238 6.53 16.45 -16.93
CA LYS A 238 6.90 16.77 -18.33
C LYS A 238 8.26 16.22 -18.74
N ASP A 239 9.20 16.11 -17.79
CA ASP A 239 10.57 15.65 -17.96
C ASP A 239 10.74 14.15 -17.68
N TRP A 240 9.64 13.36 -17.67
CA TRP A 240 9.66 11.92 -17.43
C TRP A 240 10.69 11.13 -18.27
N ARG A 241 11.07 11.63 -19.46
CA ARG A 241 12.00 10.97 -20.39
C ARG A 241 13.40 10.76 -19.81
N THR A 242 13.81 11.59 -18.85
CA THR A 242 15.11 11.48 -18.17
C THR A 242 15.00 10.93 -16.76
N ALA A 243 13.80 10.55 -16.32
CA ALA A 243 13.57 10.02 -14.98
C ALA A 243 13.99 8.55 -14.87
N LEU A 244 14.21 8.10 -13.63
CA LEU A 244 14.34 6.68 -13.26
C LEU A 244 15.52 6.01 -13.96
N GLN A 245 16.71 6.60 -13.84
CA GLN A 245 17.96 5.97 -14.27
C GLN A 245 18.20 4.67 -13.50
N PRO A 246 18.89 3.67 -14.06
CA PRO A 246 19.22 2.45 -13.33
C PRO A 246 19.95 2.75 -12.01
N GLY A 247 19.52 2.13 -10.93
CA GLY A 247 19.99 2.37 -9.57
C GLY A 247 19.28 3.49 -8.80
N GLU A 248 18.45 4.32 -9.47
CA GLU A 248 17.61 5.33 -8.79
C GLU A 248 16.46 4.67 -8.03
N SER A 249 16.04 5.32 -6.94
CA SER A 249 14.88 4.90 -6.16
C SER A 249 13.56 5.21 -6.87
N VAL A 250 12.58 4.33 -6.70
CA VAL A 250 11.30 4.38 -7.37
C VAL A 250 10.17 4.00 -6.41
N ALA A 251 9.03 4.68 -6.55
CA ALA A 251 7.84 4.42 -5.77
C ALA A 251 6.68 3.98 -6.67
N ALA A 252 6.10 2.81 -6.38
CA ALA A 252 4.82 2.38 -6.93
C ALA A 252 3.69 2.95 -6.05
N VAL A 253 2.74 3.69 -6.64
CA VAL A 253 1.82 4.56 -5.90
C VAL A 253 0.45 3.90 -5.70
N LEU A 254 0.04 3.70 -4.44
CA LEU A 254 -1.28 3.17 -4.07
C LEU A 254 -2.27 4.30 -3.75
N VAL A 255 -1.80 5.32 -3.04
CA VAL A 255 -2.56 6.54 -2.72
C VAL A 255 -1.67 7.75 -2.95
N SER A 256 -2.22 8.82 -3.53
CA SER A 256 -1.56 10.12 -3.76
C SER A 256 -2.46 11.28 -3.34
N GLY A 257 -1.90 12.46 -3.04
CA GLY A 257 -2.62 13.65 -2.58
C GLY A 257 -2.32 14.01 -1.12
N ASP A 258 -3.32 14.49 -0.38
CA ASP A 258 -3.20 14.93 1.03
C ASP A 258 -2.74 13.80 1.97
N MET A 259 -2.88 12.55 1.54
CA MET A 259 -2.23 11.38 2.13
C MET A 259 -1.67 10.50 1.03
N SER A 260 -0.60 9.77 1.33
CA SER A 260 0.08 8.91 0.36
C SER A 260 0.42 7.55 0.93
N MET A 261 0.36 6.55 0.07
CA MET A 261 0.80 5.19 0.37
C MET A 261 1.56 4.66 -0.84
N THR A 262 2.83 4.33 -0.67
CA THR A 262 3.71 3.96 -1.79
C THR A 262 4.60 2.78 -1.46
N GLY A 263 4.78 1.86 -2.41
CA GLY A 263 5.77 0.80 -2.33
C GLY A 263 7.11 1.23 -2.91
N GLY A 264 8.15 1.28 -2.08
CA GLY A 264 9.49 1.72 -2.49
C GLY A 264 10.37 0.59 -3.03
N GLY A 265 11.26 0.93 -3.95
CA GLY A 265 12.25 0.03 -4.55
C GLY A 265 13.32 0.77 -5.34
N THR A 266 14.01 0.06 -6.24
CA THR A 266 15.09 0.59 -7.09
C THR A 266 14.89 0.17 -8.55
N ILE A 267 15.24 1.03 -9.50
CA ILE A 267 15.20 0.73 -10.93
C ILE A 267 16.36 -0.16 -11.32
N THR A 268 16.08 -1.29 -11.96
CA THR A 268 17.09 -2.20 -12.52
C THR A 268 17.50 -1.79 -13.92
N TYR A 269 16.53 -1.50 -14.77
CA TYR A 269 16.73 -1.31 -16.20
C TYR A 269 15.83 -0.18 -16.69
N ASN A 270 16.35 0.62 -17.62
CA ASN A 270 15.61 1.67 -18.30
C ASN A 270 16.17 1.83 -19.73
N ASP A 271 15.33 1.64 -20.75
CA ASP A 271 15.71 1.81 -22.16
C ASP A 271 15.36 3.19 -22.75
N GLY A 272 14.91 4.11 -21.91
CA GLY A 272 14.37 5.42 -22.27
C GLY A 272 12.84 5.47 -22.29
N LYS A 273 12.16 4.33 -22.19
CA LYS A 273 10.69 4.26 -22.15
C LYS A 273 10.18 3.16 -21.24
N ARG A 274 10.73 1.96 -21.32
CA ARG A 274 10.37 0.80 -20.49
C ARG A 274 11.34 0.72 -19.32
N VAL A 275 10.81 0.40 -18.15
CA VAL A 275 11.59 0.23 -16.92
C VAL A 275 11.28 -1.09 -16.25
N LEU A 276 12.28 -1.68 -15.60
CA LEU A 276 12.14 -2.83 -14.71
C LEU A 276 12.63 -2.45 -13.32
N ALA A 277 11.96 -2.96 -12.29
CA ALA A 277 12.31 -2.72 -10.88
C ALA A 277 12.01 -3.94 -10.00
N PHE A 278 12.46 -3.85 -8.74
CA PHE A 278 12.26 -4.82 -7.63
C PHE A 278 13.00 -6.16 -7.79
N GLY A 279 12.96 -6.78 -8.97
CA GLY A 279 13.51 -8.13 -9.17
C GLY A 279 12.69 -9.23 -8.47
N HIS A 280 11.50 -8.91 -7.98
CA HIS A 280 10.54 -9.81 -7.34
C HIS A 280 9.13 -9.17 -7.46
N PRO A 281 8.03 -9.88 -7.12
CA PRO A 281 6.71 -9.28 -7.20
C PRO A 281 6.51 -8.27 -6.08
N MET A 282 5.72 -7.22 -6.33
CA MET A 282 5.19 -6.36 -5.28
C MET A 282 4.00 -7.05 -4.60
N PHE A 283 3.03 -7.46 -5.41
CA PHE A 283 1.81 -8.17 -4.98
C PHE A 283 1.48 -9.38 -5.86
N ASN A 284 2.22 -9.56 -6.97
CA ASN A 284 1.98 -10.55 -8.01
C ASN A 284 0.59 -10.38 -8.68
N LEU A 285 0.20 -9.13 -8.94
CA LEU A 285 -1.09 -8.80 -9.54
C LEU A 285 -1.17 -9.04 -11.05
N GLY A 286 -0.12 -9.51 -11.71
CA GLY A 286 -0.06 -9.65 -13.16
C GLY A 286 -0.24 -8.30 -13.89
N PRO A 287 -1.08 -8.20 -14.94
CA PRO A 287 -1.30 -6.93 -15.62
C PRO A 287 -1.95 -5.93 -14.66
N VAL A 288 -1.34 -4.76 -14.53
CA VAL A 288 -1.73 -3.71 -13.58
C VAL A 288 -1.65 -2.34 -14.24
N ASN A 289 -2.23 -1.32 -13.61
CA ASN A 289 -2.09 0.07 -14.06
C ASN A 289 -1.92 0.95 -12.82
N MET A 290 -0.71 0.94 -12.27
CA MET A 290 -0.38 1.63 -11.02
C MET A 290 0.59 2.77 -11.32
N PRO A 291 0.39 3.99 -10.82
CA PRO A 291 1.34 5.07 -11.07
C PRO A 291 2.74 4.74 -10.54
N LEU A 292 3.74 5.22 -11.28
CA LEU A 292 5.16 5.08 -10.96
C LEU A 292 5.78 6.46 -10.76
N ALA A 293 6.38 6.69 -9.60
CA ALA A 293 6.93 7.98 -9.20
C ALA A 293 8.42 7.90 -8.87
N LYS A 294 9.10 9.04 -8.97
CA LYS A 294 10.45 9.22 -8.45
C LYS A 294 10.42 9.20 -6.92
N GLU A 295 11.45 8.64 -6.30
CA GLU A 295 11.59 8.61 -4.85
C GLU A 295 12.94 9.21 -4.42
N GLU A 296 12.90 10.10 -3.43
CA GLU A 296 14.09 10.64 -2.77
C GLU A 296 14.28 9.95 -1.42
N ILE A 297 15.44 9.35 -1.20
CA ILE A 297 15.76 8.66 0.06
C ILE A 297 16.26 9.68 1.08
N ILE A 298 15.56 9.85 2.18
CA ILE A 298 16.00 10.69 3.30
C ILE A 298 17.21 10.03 3.97
N THR A 299 17.12 8.73 4.25
CA THR A 299 18.19 7.95 4.89
C THR A 299 17.93 6.45 4.77
N THR A 300 18.98 5.64 4.95
CA THR A 300 18.89 4.19 5.09
C THR A 300 19.18 3.79 6.54
N LEU A 301 18.17 3.21 7.19
CA LEU A 301 18.29 2.67 8.54
C LEU A 301 19.07 1.36 8.49
N ALA A 302 20.22 1.35 9.16
CA ALA A 302 20.98 0.13 9.42
C ALA A 302 20.29 -0.68 10.53
N SER A 303 20.06 -1.97 10.28
CA SER A 303 19.51 -2.89 11.27
C SER A 303 19.89 -4.31 10.89
N SER A 304 20.26 -5.12 11.88
CA SER A 304 20.47 -6.55 11.65
C SER A 304 19.16 -7.30 11.47
N TYR A 305 18.02 -6.70 11.85
CA TYR A 305 16.69 -7.31 11.79
C TYR A 305 15.86 -6.80 10.60
N GLN A 306 15.71 -5.48 10.48
CA GLN A 306 14.86 -4.84 9.46
C GLN A 306 15.54 -3.61 8.84
N PRO A 307 16.64 -3.79 8.09
CA PRO A 307 17.28 -2.68 7.39
C PRO A 307 16.32 -2.12 6.34
N THR A 308 16.17 -0.79 6.28
CA THR A 308 15.08 -0.15 5.50
C THR A 308 15.48 1.24 5.01
N LYS A 309 15.15 1.59 3.76
CA LYS A 309 15.26 2.96 3.25
C LYS A 309 14.02 3.77 3.62
N MET A 310 14.19 4.99 4.12
CA MET A 310 13.10 5.92 4.35
C MET A 310 13.13 6.99 3.27
N GLY A 311 12.09 7.06 2.46
CA GLY A 311 12.02 7.93 1.30
C GLY A 311 10.71 8.68 1.18
N ASN A 312 10.78 9.73 0.36
CA ASN A 312 9.64 10.54 -0.05
C ASN A 312 9.39 10.28 -1.53
N ALA A 313 8.23 9.73 -1.85
CA ALA A 313 7.74 9.73 -3.22
C ALA A 313 7.46 11.19 -3.66
N SER A 314 7.73 11.47 -4.93
CA SER A 314 7.62 12.80 -5.52
C SER A 314 6.74 12.77 -6.77
N GLU A 315 7.20 13.30 -7.89
CA GLU A 315 6.41 13.39 -9.11
C GLU A 315 6.22 12.01 -9.78
N ILE A 316 5.00 11.76 -10.27
CA ILE A 316 4.70 10.61 -11.12
C ILE A 316 5.38 10.81 -12.46
N VAL A 317 5.98 9.76 -13.01
CA VAL A 317 6.71 9.78 -14.27
C VAL A 317 6.30 8.66 -15.22
N GLY A 318 5.41 7.76 -14.79
CA GLY A 318 4.93 6.67 -15.62
C GLY A 318 3.92 5.79 -14.89
N ALA A 319 3.78 4.56 -15.37
CA ALA A 319 2.93 3.56 -14.76
C ALA A 319 3.60 2.17 -14.76
N VAL A 320 3.41 1.41 -13.69
CA VAL A 320 3.61 -0.04 -13.67
C VAL A 320 2.50 -0.68 -14.50
N VAL A 321 2.89 -1.55 -15.42
CA VAL A 321 2.00 -2.28 -16.35
C VAL A 321 1.97 -3.78 -16.06
N GLN A 322 3.00 -4.32 -15.41
CA GLN A 322 3.09 -5.71 -14.99
C GLN A 322 3.67 -5.80 -13.58
N ASP A 323 3.08 -6.65 -12.74
CA ASP A 323 3.60 -7.07 -11.44
C ASP A 323 3.66 -8.59 -11.41
N ARG A 324 4.87 -9.15 -11.60
CA ARG A 324 5.11 -10.58 -11.82
C ARG A 324 6.16 -11.11 -10.86
N HIS A 325 6.24 -12.42 -10.79
CA HIS A 325 7.14 -13.17 -9.91
C HIS A 325 8.62 -12.75 -9.94
N SER A 326 9.13 -12.29 -11.10
CA SER A 326 10.56 -11.95 -11.24
C SER A 326 10.84 -10.45 -11.33
N ALA A 327 9.82 -9.59 -11.51
CA ALA A 327 9.97 -8.14 -11.56
C ALA A 327 8.61 -7.43 -11.60
N ILE A 328 8.64 -6.12 -11.34
CA ILE A 328 7.64 -5.20 -11.89
C ILE A 328 8.18 -4.55 -13.17
N ALA A 329 7.31 -4.39 -14.17
CA ALA A 329 7.63 -3.66 -15.40
C ALA A 329 6.73 -2.43 -15.54
N GLY A 330 7.33 -1.32 -15.98
CA GLY A 330 6.66 -0.05 -16.14
C GLY A 330 6.97 0.64 -17.46
N GLU A 331 6.18 1.66 -17.77
CA GLU A 331 6.30 2.50 -18.95
C GLU A 331 6.30 3.98 -18.53
N LEU A 332 7.40 4.68 -18.82
CA LEU A 332 7.54 6.11 -18.55
C LEU A 332 6.63 6.93 -19.47
N GLY A 333 6.08 8.03 -18.96
CA GLY A 333 5.12 8.89 -19.66
C GLY A 333 3.71 8.31 -19.80
N ARG A 334 3.48 7.07 -19.39
CA ARG A 334 2.15 6.48 -19.35
C ARG A 334 1.38 6.98 -18.13
N THR A 335 0.15 7.42 -18.34
CA THR A 335 -0.74 7.81 -17.24
C THR A 335 -1.48 6.59 -16.71
N ALA A 336 -1.47 6.40 -15.38
CA ALA A 336 -2.30 5.41 -14.72
C ALA A 336 -3.59 6.06 -14.21
N GLN A 337 -4.74 5.42 -14.46
CA GLN A 337 -6.01 5.87 -13.92
C GLN A 337 -6.07 5.56 -12.42
N MET A 338 -6.53 6.55 -11.65
CA MET A 338 -6.81 6.44 -10.22
C MET A 338 -8.22 6.98 -9.96
N ILE A 339 -8.82 6.61 -8.84
CA ILE A 339 -10.12 7.13 -8.42
C ILE A 339 -9.88 8.41 -7.63
N PRO A 340 -10.28 9.60 -8.13
CA PRO A 340 -10.19 10.82 -7.34
C PRO A 340 -11.26 10.79 -6.26
N VAL A 341 -10.84 11.07 -5.02
CA VAL A 341 -11.68 11.10 -3.83
C VAL A 341 -11.58 12.47 -3.19
N THR A 342 -12.74 13.09 -2.99
CA THR A 342 -12.88 14.31 -2.20
C THR A 342 -13.65 13.96 -0.92
N MET A 343 -13.04 14.25 0.23
CA MET A 343 -13.61 13.93 1.54
C MET A 343 -13.75 15.17 2.40
N HIS A 344 -15.00 15.50 2.72
CA HIS A 344 -15.38 16.62 3.55
C HIS A 344 -15.68 16.13 4.96
N VAL A 345 -14.93 16.60 5.95
CA VAL A 345 -15.13 16.22 7.35
C VAL A 345 -15.46 17.43 8.20
N LYS A 346 -16.64 17.42 8.82
CA LYS A 346 -17.18 18.55 9.59
C LYS A 346 -17.47 18.12 11.02
N SER A 347 -16.89 18.79 12.01
CA SER A 347 -17.25 18.64 13.42
C SER A 347 -18.30 19.68 13.81
N PHE A 348 -19.33 19.23 14.52
CA PHE A 348 -20.41 20.07 15.00
C PHE A 348 -20.34 20.25 16.52
N ASP A 349 -20.88 21.36 17.01
CA ASP A 349 -21.15 21.55 18.44
C ASP A 349 -22.58 21.09 18.81
N ARG A 350 -22.94 21.21 20.10
CA ARG A 350 -24.28 20.84 20.59
C ARG A 350 -25.39 21.75 20.04
N ALA A 351 -25.06 22.95 19.57
CA ALA A 351 -26.00 23.86 18.91
C ALA A 351 -26.15 23.54 17.41
N ASN A 352 -25.56 22.44 16.94
CA ASN A 352 -25.56 22.01 15.54
C ASN A 352 -24.93 23.05 14.60
N THR A 353 -23.95 23.80 15.09
CA THR A 353 -23.10 24.69 14.28
C THR A 353 -21.76 24.02 13.96
N VAL A 354 -21.19 24.32 12.80
CA VAL A 354 -19.90 23.75 12.39
C VAL A 354 -18.79 24.40 13.19
N ARG A 355 -18.10 23.60 14.01
CA ARG A 355 -16.93 24.04 14.78
C ARG A 355 -15.64 23.97 13.95
N LYS A 356 -15.49 22.91 13.15
CA LYS A 356 -14.32 22.70 12.30
C LYS A 356 -14.73 21.99 11.01
N ALA A 357 -14.11 22.37 9.91
CA ALA A 357 -14.24 21.68 8.62
C ALA A 357 -12.84 21.41 8.07
N ARG A 358 -12.66 20.23 7.47
CA ARG A 358 -11.45 19.83 6.75
C ARG A 358 -11.85 19.09 5.48
N ASP A 359 -11.19 19.44 4.39
CA ASP A 359 -11.36 18.77 3.12
C ASP A 359 -10.06 18.04 2.79
N PHE A 360 -10.18 16.79 2.38
CA PHE A 360 -9.06 15.95 1.94
C PHE A 360 -9.27 15.55 0.49
N HIS A 361 -8.21 15.67 -0.31
CA HIS A 361 -8.18 15.32 -1.72
C HIS A 361 -7.08 14.29 -1.94
N PHE A 362 -7.47 13.12 -2.42
CA PHE A 362 -6.52 12.06 -2.72
C PHE A 362 -7.01 11.19 -3.87
N ASN A 363 -6.12 10.43 -4.47
CA ASN A 363 -6.43 9.50 -5.55
C ASN A 363 -6.07 8.08 -5.10
N VAL A 364 -6.95 7.12 -5.37
CA VAL A 364 -6.81 5.72 -4.96
C VAL A 364 -6.55 4.81 -6.15
N PHE A 365 -5.57 3.92 -6.01
CA PHE A 365 -5.23 2.91 -6.99
C PHE A 365 -6.41 1.96 -7.27
N VAL A 366 -6.61 1.64 -8.56
CA VAL A 366 -7.73 0.84 -9.05
C VAL A 366 -7.34 -0.63 -9.21
N ASP A 367 -7.81 -1.45 -8.28
CA ASP A 367 -7.65 -2.90 -8.30
C ASP A 367 -8.75 -3.57 -7.46
N GLN A 368 -9.24 -4.72 -7.93
CA GLN A 368 -10.36 -5.42 -7.28
C GLN A 368 -10.06 -5.79 -5.83
N LYS A 369 -8.83 -6.21 -5.55
CA LYS A 369 -8.41 -6.58 -4.20
C LYS A 369 -8.09 -5.34 -3.38
N TRP A 370 -7.37 -4.38 -3.94
CA TRP A 370 -6.77 -3.29 -3.15
C TRP A 370 -7.65 -2.05 -2.97
N THR A 371 -8.46 -1.67 -3.95
CA THR A 371 -9.29 -0.45 -3.85
C THR A 371 -10.17 -0.44 -2.59
N PRO A 372 -10.88 -1.52 -2.22
CA PRO A 372 -11.70 -1.53 -1.01
C PRO A 372 -10.90 -1.26 0.28
N TYR A 373 -9.71 -1.87 0.41
CA TYR A 373 -8.84 -1.67 1.58
C TYR A 373 -8.28 -0.26 1.64
N LEU A 374 -7.86 0.30 0.51
CA LEU A 374 -7.34 1.67 0.45
C LEU A 374 -8.44 2.70 0.77
N MET A 375 -9.67 2.48 0.31
CA MET A 375 -10.82 3.31 0.67
C MET A 375 -11.12 3.25 2.17
N MET A 376 -11.07 2.05 2.76
CA MET A 376 -11.22 1.86 4.21
C MET A 376 -10.13 2.60 5.01
N ALA A 377 -8.85 2.43 4.64
CA ALA A 377 -7.72 3.02 5.32
C ALA A 377 -7.73 4.56 5.26
N THR A 378 -8.03 5.12 4.10
CA THR A 378 -8.06 6.58 3.89
C THR A 378 -9.24 7.24 4.61
N LEU A 379 -10.42 6.60 4.64
CA LEU A 379 -11.56 7.08 5.43
C LEU A 379 -11.26 7.04 6.93
N PHE A 380 -10.76 5.92 7.45
CA PHE A 380 -10.37 5.81 8.86
C PHE A 380 -9.39 6.91 9.25
N ASN A 381 -8.31 7.06 8.47
CA ASN A 381 -7.30 8.08 8.71
C ASN A 381 -7.88 9.51 8.80
N SER A 382 -8.83 9.83 7.91
CA SER A 382 -9.43 11.16 7.82
C SER A 382 -10.31 11.53 9.02
N ILE A 383 -10.82 10.53 9.74
CA ILE A 383 -11.77 10.73 10.86
C ILE A 383 -11.20 10.36 12.24
N SER A 384 -10.13 9.56 12.32
CA SER A 384 -9.58 9.08 13.61
C SER A 384 -8.72 10.09 14.36
N ASN A 385 -8.27 11.18 13.73
CA ASN A 385 -7.37 12.16 14.36
C ASN A 385 -7.95 13.58 14.42
N LEU A 386 -9.27 13.68 14.62
CA LEU A 386 -9.91 14.96 14.86
C LEU A 386 -9.86 15.24 16.36
N ASN A 387 -9.06 16.24 16.77
CA ASN A 387 -8.98 16.75 18.16
C ASN A 387 -10.34 17.14 18.78
N ASP A 388 -11.42 17.11 18.01
CA ASP A 388 -12.79 17.36 18.43
C ASP A 388 -13.53 16.05 18.81
N PHE A 389 -12.79 14.95 18.92
CA PHE A 389 -13.30 13.65 19.34
C PHE A 389 -13.96 13.75 20.73
N SER A 390 -15.20 13.29 20.79
CA SER A 390 -15.86 12.91 22.03
C SER A 390 -16.08 11.40 21.95
N GLU A 391 -15.82 10.66 23.03
CA GLU A 391 -16.09 9.20 23.11
C GLU A 391 -17.54 8.85 22.71
N GLU A 392 -18.45 9.82 22.83
CA GLU A 392 -19.88 9.68 22.54
C GLU A 392 -20.29 10.24 21.15
N ALA A 393 -19.34 10.53 20.25
CA ALA A 393 -19.65 11.18 18.97
C ALA A 393 -20.30 10.24 17.94
N THR A 394 -21.35 10.71 17.28
CA THR A 394 -21.99 10.03 16.14
C THR A 394 -21.43 10.54 14.82
N TYR A 395 -21.10 9.62 13.91
CA TYR A 395 -20.60 9.91 12.57
C TYR A 395 -21.73 9.69 11.57
N ARG A 396 -22.09 10.73 10.83
CA ARG A 396 -23.06 10.65 9.72
C ARG A 396 -22.34 10.80 8.40
N LEU A 397 -22.37 9.75 7.59
CA LEU A 397 -21.72 9.70 6.28
C LEU A 397 -22.76 9.83 5.16
N ARG A 398 -22.45 10.68 4.18
CA ARG A 398 -23.14 10.79 2.89
C ARG A 398 -22.09 10.73 1.79
N GLY A 399 -22.16 9.73 0.92
CA GLY A 399 -21.26 9.55 -0.22
C GLY A 399 -22.02 9.60 -1.54
N GLU A 400 -21.38 10.14 -2.55
CA GLU A 400 -21.82 10.13 -3.94
C GLU A 400 -20.71 9.52 -4.81
N LEU A 401 -21.03 8.44 -5.52
CA LEU A 401 -20.11 7.76 -6.43
C LEU A 401 -20.58 8.03 -7.86
N GLN A 402 -19.67 8.60 -8.67
CA GLN A 402 -19.87 8.80 -10.10
C GLN A 402 -19.27 7.62 -10.85
N VAL A 403 -20.12 6.84 -11.51
CA VAL A 403 -19.73 5.65 -12.27
C VAL A 403 -19.94 5.93 -13.76
N GLU A 404 -18.93 5.64 -14.58
CA GLU A 404 -18.97 5.91 -16.02
C GLU A 404 -20.22 5.27 -16.67
N GLY A 405 -21.05 6.10 -17.30
CA GLY A 405 -22.25 5.65 -18.02
C GLY A 405 -23.41 5.16 -17.15
N GLN A 406 -23.40 5.41 -15.83
CA GLN A 406 -24.48 5.03 -14.92
C GLN A 406 -25.00 6.22 -14.10
N HIS A 407 -26.13 6.03 -13.42
CA HIS A 407 -26.62 6.99 -12.45
C HIS A 407 -25.69 7.06 -11.23
N ARG A 408 -25.64 8.25 -10.62
CA ARG A 408 -24.90 8.48 -9.38
C ARG A 408 -25.42 7.55 -8.28
N ILE A 409 -24.52 6.83 -7.63
CA ILE A 409 -24.85 5.98 -6.50
C ILE A 409 -24.74 6.82 -5.24
N GLN A 410 -25.84 6.95 -4.49
CA GLN A 410 -25.86 7.63 -3.21
C GLN A 410 -25.75 6.62 -2.08
N LEU A 411 -24.83 6.88 -1.15
CA LEU A 411 -24.58 6.07 0.02
C LEU A 411 -24.82 6.92 1.26
N THR A 412 -25.63 6.44 2.19
CA THR A 412 -25.85 7.13 3.46
C THR A 412 -25.81 6.15 4.61
N THR A 413 -25.09 6.50 5.67
CA THR A 413 -25.12 5.74 6.91
C THR A 413 -24.87 6.66 8.11
N MET A 414 -25.18 6.16 9.29
CA MET A 414 -24.89 6.82 10.56
C MET A 414 -24.38 5.78 11.54
N GLN A 415 -23.22 6.02 12.13
CA GLN A 415 -22.62 5.16 13.13
C GLN A 415 -22.43 5.93 14.43
N ALA A 416 -23.05 5.44 15.50
CA ALA A 416 -22.86 5.93 16.85
C ALA A 416 -22.06 4.90 17.66
N PRO A 417 -21.44 5.30 18.79
CA PRO A 417 -20.77 4.37 19.68
C PRO A 417 -21.73 3.27 20.15
N ALA A 418 -21.26 2.04 20.13
CA ALA A 418 -21.96 0.87 20.64
C ALA A 418 -21.20 0.28 21.84
N GLU A 419 -21.78 -0.67 22.55
CA GLU A 419 -21.11 -1.40 23.65
C GLU A 419 -20.09 -2.44 23.11
N THR A 420 -19.40 -2.10 22.03
CA THR A 420 -18.40 -2.95 21.36
C THR A 420 -17.00 -2.39 21.58
N GLN A 421 -15.99 -3.26 21.60
CA GLN A 421 -14.58 -2.84 21.72
C GLN A 421 -14.02 -2.18 20.45
N ILE A 422 -14.74 -2.25 19.32
CA ILE A 422 -14.31 -1.68 18.05
C ILE A 422 -14.64 -0.18 18.04
N PRO A 423 -13.67 0.72 17.79
CA PRO A 423 -13.93 2.14 17.68
C PRO A 423 -14.93 2.48 16.57
N THR A 424 -15.83 3.43 16.83
CA THR A 424 -16.84 3.91 15.86
C THR A 424 -16.23 4.32 14.51
N PRO A 425 -15.08 5.04 14.44
CA PRO A 425 -14.37 5.30 13.19
C PRO A 425 -14.05 4.04 12.37
N MET A 426 -13.62 2.96 13.04
CA MET A 426 -13.31 1.70 12.38
C MET A 426 -14.56 1.03 11.82
N LEU A 427 -15.67 1.03 12.57
CA LEU A 427 -16.94 0.49 12.07
C LEU A 427 -17.41 1.22 10.81
N LEU A 428 -17.34 2.56 10.80
CA LEU A 428 -17.70 3.36 9.63
C LEU A 428 -16.75 3.11 8.45
N ALA A 429 -15.45 3.02 8.71
CA ALA A 429 -14.44 2.70 7.70
C ALA A 429 -14.64 1.31 7.09
N GLY A 430 -14.93 0.30 7.91
CA GLY A 430 -15.25 -1.05 7.47
C GLY A 430 -16.52 -1.10 6.63
N TRP A 431 -17.58 -0.38 7.03
CA TRP A 431 -18.79 -0.26 6.23
C TRP A 431 -18.52 0.36 4.85
N TRP A 432 -17.69 1.42 4.82
CA TRP A 432 -17.27 2.06 3.57
C TRP A 432 -16.49 1.10 2.68
N GLY A 433 -15.48 0.43 3.23
CA GLY A 433 -14.71 -0.61 2.54
C GLY A 433 -15.60 -1.72 1.97
N ASP A 434 -16.60 -2.20 2.72
CA ASP A 434 -17.57 -3.21 2.25
C ASP A 434 -18.35 -2.74 1.01
N LYS A 435 -18.74 -1.45 0.91
CA LYS A 435 -19.43 -0.95 -0.29
C LYS A 435 -18.55 -0.99 -1.52
N PHE A 436 -17.27 -0.61 -1.40
CA PHE A 436 -16.32 -0.77 -2.50
C PHE A 436 -16.03 -2.24 -2.78
N ASN A 437 -15.95 -3.10 -1.77
CA ASN A 437 -15.76 -4.54 -1.98
C ASN A 437 -16.90 -5.14 -2.81
N ARG A 438 -18.16 -4.88 -2.46
CA ARG A 438 -19.33 -5.33 -3.24
C ARG A 438 -19.33 -4.78 -4.65
N LEU A 439 -18.92 -3.53 -4.82
CA LEU A 439 -18.84 -2.87 -6.11
C LEU A 439 -17.74 -3.48 -6.99
N PHE A 440 -16.56 -3.81 -6.44
CA PHE A 440 -15.42 -4.31 -7.21
C PHE A 440 -15.42 -5.84 -7.44
N VAL A 441 -16.08 -6.60 -6.56
CA VAL A 441 -16.22 -8.08 -6.68
C VAL A 441 -17.42 -8.48 -7.56
N ASN A 442 -18.15 -7.51 -8.13
CA ASN A 442 -19.29 -7.80 -8.99
C ASN A 442 -18.92 -8.68 -10.21
N SER A 443 -19.84 -9.54 -10.64
CA SER A 443 -19.61 -10.52 -11.72
C SER A 443 -19.78 -9.97 -13.14
N ASN A 444 -20.04 -8.67 -13.31
CA ASN A 444 -20.36 -8.08 -14.61
C ASN A 444 -19.14 -7.45 -15.26
N LYS A 445 -18.68 -6.32 -14.70
CA LYS A 445 -17.55 -5.55 -15.22
C LYS A 445 -16.89 -4.79 -14.07
N LEU A 446 -15.57 -4.63 -14.15
CA LEU A 446 -14.87 -3.73 -13.25
C LEU A 446 -15.49 -2.32 -13.37
N PRO A 447 -15.97 -1.74 -12.27
CA PRO A 447 -16.59 -0.43 -12.30
C PRO A 447 -15.52 0.63 -12.55
N LYS A 448 -15.83 1.58 -13.44
CA LYS A 448 -15.01 2.77 -13.65
C LYS A 448 -15.62 3.90 -12.86
N LEU A 449 -14.94 4.28 -11.79
CA LEU A 449 -15.34 5.40 -10.95
C LEU A 449 -14.61 6.65 -11.42
N ASP A 450 -15.38 7.64 -11.87
CA ASP A 450 -14.86 8.92 -12.33
C ASP A 450 -14.53 9.83 -11.14
N ALA A 451 -15.33 9.76 -10.08
CA ALA A 451 -15.11 10.49 -8.83
C ALA A 451 -15.88 9.87 -7.66
N VAL A 452 -15.34 10.09 -6.46
CA VAL A 452 -16.00 9.78 -5.18
C VAL A 452 -16.02 11.05 -4.35
N ASP A 453 -17.21 11.52 -4.00
CA ASP A 453 -17.41 12.63 -3.06
C ASP A 453 -18.01 12.04 -1.78
N VAL A 454 -17.43 12.37 -0.62
CA VAL A 454 -17.95 11.89 0.66
C VAL A 454 -17.91 12.98 1.71
N SER A 455 -19.04 13.17 2.38
CA SER A 455 -19.20 14.08 3.50
C SER A 455 -19.45 13.31 4.80
N ILE A 456 -18.65 13.60 5.83
CA ILE A 456 -18.78 13.03 7.17
C ILE A 456 -19.04 14.16 8.17
N ASP A 457 -20.20 14.11 8.82
CA ASP A 457 -20.54 14.98 9.94
C ASP A 457 -20.26 14.26 11.27
N LEU A 458 -19.45 14.86 12.13
CA LEU A 458 -19.22 14.42 13.51
C LEU A 458 -20.15 15.20 14.43
N LEU A 459 -21.11 14.51 15.01
CA LEU A 459 -22.12 15.07 15.91
C LEU A 459 -21.71 14.75 17.36
N PRO A 460 -21.68 15.73 18.28
CA PRO A 460 -21.14 15.56 19.64
C PRO A 460 -22.16 14.95 20.61
N GLU A 461 -22.91 13.95 20.13
CA GLU A 461 -23.91 13.22 20.90
C GLU A 461 -24.08 11.82 20.33
N ARG A 462 -24.41 10.87 21.21
CA ARG A 462 -24.68 9.47 20.84
C ARG A 462 -26.12 9.34 20.36
N ARG A 463 -26.31 9.25 19.04
CA ARG A 463 -27.62 9.07 18.40
C ARG A 463 -27.86 7.59 18.11
N ILE A 464 -28.24 6.85 19.15
CA ILE A 464 -28.66 5.45 19.04
C ILE A 464 -29.97 5.25 19.79
N ALA A 465 -30.85 4.39 19.25
CA ALA A 465 -32.07 3.97 19.92
C ALA A 465 -32.39 2.51 19.63
N GLN A 466 -32.93 1.80 20.61
CA GLN A 466 -33.43 0.44 20.47
C GLN A 466 -34.91 0.45 20.11
N ILE A 467 -35.33 -0.41 19.17
CA ILE A 467 -36.75 -0.67 18.90
C ILE A 467 -37.28 -1.57 20.02
N GLU A 468 -38.14 -1.04 20.89
CA GLU A 468 -38.75 -1.84 21.98
C GLU A 468 -39.97 -2.62 21.48
N SER A 469 -40.80 -1.97 20.65
CA SER A 469 -42.03 -2.55 20.13
C SER A 469 -42.52 -1.75 18.94
N ALA A 470 -43.22 -2.42 18.03
CA ALA A 470 -43.98 -1.80 16.96
C ALA A 470 -45.35 -2.47 16.86
N PHE A 471 -46.42 -1.70 16.73
CA PHE A 471 -47.75 -2.26 16.52
C PHE A 471 -48.61 -1.43 15.58
N ILE A 472 -49.49 -2.12 14.87
CA ILE A 472 -50.55 -1.56 14.05
C ILE A 472 -51.84 -1.45 14.87
N PRO A 473 -52.57 -0.33 14.81
CA PRO A 473 -53.85 -0.18 15.52
C PRO A 473 -54.91 -1.17 15.04
N ASP A 474 -54.90 -1.51 13.75
CA ASP A 474 -55.82 -2.46 13.13
C ASP A 474 -55.00 -3.56 12.42
N ASN A 475 -55.30 -4.82 12.75
CA ASN A 475 -54.68 -5.99 12.14
C ASN A 475 -55.40 -6.45 10.86
N LYS A 476 -56.49 -5.77 10.45
CA LYS A 476 -57.17 -5.97 9.17
C LYS A 476 -56.85 -4.81 8.23
N VAL A 477 -56.02 -5.08 7.24
CA VAL A 477 -55.56 -4.08 6.28
C VAL A 477 -56.02 -4.44 4.87
N THR A 478 -56.35 -3.44 4.06
CA THR A 478 -56.77 -3.66 2.67
C THR A 478 -55.56 -3.47 1.74
N PRO A 479 -55.36 -4.32 0.72
CA PRO A 479 -54.30 -4.11 -0.25
C PRO A 479 -54.37 -2.71 -0.86
N GLY A 480 -53.22 -2.03 -0.97
CA GLY A 480 -53.13 -0.68 -1.52
C GLY A 480 -53.41 0.46 -0.54
N THR A 481 -53.86 0.18 0.70
CA THR A 481 -54.05 1.21 1.72
C THR A 481 -52.77 1.55 2.46
N GLU A 482 -52.77 2.71 3.11
CA GLU A 482 -51.72 3.13 4.04
C GLU A 482 -52.14 2.83 5.48
N VAL A 483 -51.23 2.26 6.25
CA VAL A 483 -51.49 1.82 7.62
C VAL A 483 -50.53 2.55 8.56
N PRO A 484 -51.04 3.24 9.59
CA PRO A 484 -50.18 3.85 10.60
C PRO A 484 -49.61 2.75 11.50
N VAL A 485 -48.32 2.82 11.76
CA VAL A 485 -47.60 1.91 12.65
C VAL A 485 -46.97 2.76 13.74
N LYS A 486 -47.30 2.43 14.99
CA LYS A 486 -46.68 3.05 16.15
C LYS A 486 -45.42 2.28 16.51
N VAL A 487 -44.29 2.95 16.50
CA VAL A 487 -42.99 2.40 16.87
C VAL A 487 -42.52 3.09 18.14
N PHE A 488 -42.17 2.30 19.15
CA PHE A 488 -41.60 2.76 20.40
C PHE A 488 -40.11 2.54 20.38
N LEU A 489 -39.37 3.62 20.53
CA LEU A 489 -37.92 3.62 20.55
C LEU A 489 -37.43 4.00 21.95
N ARG A 490 -36.32 3.40 22.38
CA ARG A 490 -35.60 3.75 23.61
C ARG A 490 -34.22 4.29 23.23
N PRO A 491 -34.00 5.62 23.27
CA PRO A 491 -32.68 6.20 23.13
C PRO A 491 -31.74 5.77 24.26
N TYR A 492 -30.43 5.77 24.01
CA TYR A 492 -29.45 5.47 25.05
C TYR A 492 -29.58 6.43 26.24
N ARG A 493 -29.88 5.90 27.44
CA ARG A 493 -30.13 6.66 28.67
C ARG A 493 -31.21 7.75 28.51
N GLY A 494 -32.14 7.58 27.58
CA GLY A 494 -33.24 8.52 27.33
C GLY A 494 -34.62 7.93 27.59
N ASP A 495 -35.62 8.81 27.66
CA ASP A 495 -37.02 8.41 27.81
C ASP A 495 -37.56 7.72 26.56
N ARG A 496 -38.57 6.86 26.77
CA ARG A 496 -39.28 6.18 25.67
C ARG A 496 -39.89 7.22 24.74
N MET A 497 -39.65 7.07 23.44
CA MET A 497 -40.23 7.95 22.42
C MET A 497 -41.18 7.16 21.51
N GLU A 498 -42.31 7.79 21.15
CA GLU A 498 -43.27 7.28 20.17
C GLU A 498 -43.01 7.93 18.80
N ARG A 499 -43.02 7.11 17.75
CA ARG A 499 -42.98 7.54 16.36
C ARG A 499 -44.07 6.82 15.58
N THR A 500 -44.88 7.59 14.85
CA THR A 500 -45.87 7.04 13.93
C THR A 500 -45.28 7.05 12.53
N LEU A 501 -45.16 5.87 11.93
CA LEU A 501 -44.72 5.67 10.56
C LEU A 501 -45.91 5.23 9.71
N THR A 502 -45.99 5.70 8.47
CA THR A 502 -47.01 5.25 7.53
C THR A 502 -46.41 4.19 6.62
N VAL A 503 -46.99 2.99 6.63
CA VAL A 503 -46.56 1.88 5.77
C VAL A 503 -47.61 1.66 4.68
N LYS A 504 -47.18 1.70 3.42
CA LYS A 504 -48.03 1.43 2.26
C LYS A 504 -48.10 -0.08 2.01
N ILE A 505 -49.30 -0.64 2.04
CA ILE A 505 -49.52 -2.06 1.77
C ILE A 505 -49.52 -2.27 0.25
N PRO A 506 -48.77 -3.26 -0.28
CA PRO A 506 -48.77 -3.55 -1.72
C PRO A 506 -50.19 -3.83 -2.25
N ALA A 507 -50.57 -3.24 -3.38
CA ALA A 507 -51.90 -3.43 -3.97
C ALA A 507 -52.18 -4.88 -4.41
N GLY A 508 -51.12 -5.64 -4.74
CA GLY A 508 -51.20 -7.04 -5.13
C GLY A 508 -51.08 -8.04 -3.97
N LEU A 509 -51.12 -7.58 -2.71
CA LEU A 509 -50.96 -8.48 -1.56
C LEU A 509 -52.15 -9.45 -1.46
N GLY A 510 -51.88 -10.75 -1.50
CA GLY A 510 -52.90 -11.80 -1.44
C GLY A 510 -53.63 -11.82 -0.09
N ARG A 511 -54.84 -12.40 -0.04
CA ARG A 511 -55.56 -12.62 1.23
C ARG A 511 -54.78 -13.61 2.11
N GLY A 512 -54.64 -13.32 3.40
CA GLY A 512 -53.98 -14.20 4.35
C GLY A 512 -53.35 -13.43 5.51
N GLU A 513 -52.61 -14.15 6.36
CA GLU A 513 -51.77 -13.54 7.39
C GLU A 513 -50.45 -13.08 6.78
N HIS A 514 -50.07 -11.85 7.11
CA HIS A 514 -48.81 -11.23 6.68
C HIS A 514 -48.11 -10.61 7.88
N GLN A 515 -46.78 -10.52 7.82
CA GLN A 515 -45.97 -9.92 8.87
C GLN A 515 -45.30 -8.64 8.38
N ILE A 516 -45.34 -7.60 9.20
CA ILE A 516 -44.56 -6.37 8.99
C ILE A 516 -43.37 -6.44 9.94
N LEU A 517 -42.17 -6.61 9.38
CA LEU A 517 -40.92 -6.63 10.15
C LEU A 517 -40.41 -5.19 10.34
N PHE A 518 -40.27 -4.76 11.59
CA PHE A 518 -39.56 -3.53 11.96
C PHE A 518 -38.18 -3.90 12.46
N SER A 519 -37.16 -3.39 11.78
CA SER A 519 -35.79 -3.71 12.10
C SER A 519 -34.85 -2.59 11.69
N ASP A 520 -33.62 -2.63 12.21
CA ASP A 520 -32.53 -1.84 11.65
C ASP A 520 -32.16 -2.34 10.24
N ALA A 521 -31.40 -1.52 9.52
CA ALA A 521 -31.03 -1.81 8.15
C ALA A 521 -30.14 -3.08 8.02
N GLU A 522 -29.32 -3.36 9.03
CA GLU A 522 -28.40 -4.51 8.99
C GLU A 522 -29.17 -5.83 9.12
N THR A 523 -30.06 -5.91 10.08
CA THR A 523 -30.92 -7.07 10.32
C THR A 523 -31.86 -7.31 9.13
N LEU A 524 -32.45 -6.25 8.56
CA LEU A 524 -33.29 -6.39 7.37
C LEU A 524 -32.48 -6.91 6.16
N SER A 525 -31.25 -6.43 5.98
CA SER A 525 -30.38 -6.85 4.88
C SER A 525 -30.00 -8.34 4.97
N ARG A 526 -29.94 -8.92 6.18
CA ARG A 526 -29.66 -10.36 6.38
C ARG A 526 -30.86 -11.25 6.03
N PHE A 527 -32.08 -10.72 6.03
CA PHE A 527 -33.30 -11.47 5.67
C PHE A 527 -33.56 -11.53 4.16
N GLN A 528 -32.96 -10.62 3.38
CA GLN A 528 -33.15 -10.54 1.92
C GLN A 528 -32.15 -11.39 1.12
N ASN A 529 -31.08 -11.84 1.76
CA ASN A 529 -30.13 -12.82 1.23
C ASN A 529 -30.42 -14.20 1.82
#